data_AF-A0A1B9JKU8-F1
#
_entry.id   AF-A0A1B9JKU8-F1
#
_cell.length_a   1.000
_cell.length_b   1.000
_cell.length_c   1.000
_cell.angle_alpha   90.00
_cell.angle_beta   90.00
_cell.angle_gamma   90.00
#
_symmetry.space_group_name_H-M   'P 1'
#
loop_
_entity.id
_entity.type
_entity.pdbx_description
1 polymer ?
#
loop_
_entity_poly.entity_id
_entity_poly.type
_entity_poly.pdbx_seq_one_letter_code
_entity_poly.pdbx_strand_id
1 'polypeptide(L)'
;MPYKRDHALSMVDNVHEKTKSIWQLEKEQRIKPSLWWREVALSQATQSSNNQTPQTPALSNLSADGKAWFIHPVSVMGRFISPGIVTYHIYHDGKIERHIPENINTEYKNKYKYVYHDKNSNFHQLGIYEFIIIKNKYLSRSDKRYGNTEYIHLIDLREVTQKYEKYGLKYRFNVDSNQERYFMNRDTLASFFGAMLEVNFTDISCNGFSTGKGESGVSKSHKNGYHGDFKYLRKDKKLYKGEGSSLNIRLNPGELDVDRQNQWIDALYKFGWTNMLGWSYTLKGEKYFLNHIPKETTNHDHHLHVEYYDMKKVKEIKE
;
A
#
# COMPACT_ATOMS: atom_id res chain seq x y z
N MET A 1 -13.37 73.96 14.21
CA MET A 1 -14.01 73.73 12.88
C MET A 1 -14.58 72.31 12.82
N PRO A 2 -15.78 72.07 13.37
CA PRO A 2 -16.45 70.75 13.35
C PRO A 2 -16.75 70.25 11.93
N TYR A 3 -17.14 71.17 11.04
CA TYR A 3 -17.55 70.90 9.66
C TYR A 3 -16.54 70.12 8.80
N LYS A 4 -15.22 70.30 9.03
CA LYS A 4 -14.18 69.60 8.25
C LYS A 4 -13.95 68.15 8.72
N ARG A 5 -14.30 67.81 9.97
CA ARG A 5 -14.22 66.43 10.49
C ARG A 5 -15.39 65.59 10.00
N ASP A 6 -16.58 66.16 9.96
CA ASP A 6 -17.79 65.46 9.53
C ASP A 6 -17.73 65.07 8.04
N HIS A 7 -17.16 65.95 7.20
CA HIS A 7 -16.95 65.65 5.77
C HIS A 7 -15.89 64.56 5.51
N ALA A 8 -14.86 64.47 6.37
CA ALA A 8 -13.85 63.42 6.25
C ALA A 8 -14.41 62.05 6.68
N LEU A 9 -15.20 62.01 7.75
CA LEU A 9 -15.89 60.80 8.21
C LEU A 9 -16.90 60.30 7.17
N SER A 10 -17.68 61.19 6.55
CA SER A 10 -18.64 60.79 5.52
C SER A 10 -17.98 60.22 4.26
N MET A 11 -16.76 60.68 3.92
CA MET A 11 -16.01 60.10 2.80
C MET A 11 -15.45 58.71 3.13
N VAL A 12 -15.02 58.47 4.38
CA VAL A 12 -14.56 57.15 4.84
C VAL A 12 -15.73 56.15 4.85
N ASP A 13 -16.90 56.56 5.33
CA ASP A 13 -18.10 55.71 5.35
C ASP A 13 -18.55 55.35 3.93
N ASN A 14 -18.49 56.28 2.99
CA ASN A 14 -18.84 56.03 1.58
C ASN A 14 -17.85 55.06 0.92
N VAL A 15 -16.54 55.21 1.18
CA VAL A 15 -15.51 54.27 0.68
C VAL A 15 -15.68 52.88 1.31
N HIS A 16 -16.06 52.79 2.58
CA HIS A 16 -16.31 51.52 3.27
C HIS A 16 -17.52 50.78 2.69
N GLU A 17 -18.64 51.47 2.46
CA GLU A 17 -19.82 50.87 1.85
C GLU A 17 -19.57 50.43 0.40
N LYS A 18 -18.80 51.22 -0.36
CA LYS A 18 -18.39 50.84 -1.71
C LYS A 18 -17.50 49.59 -1.71
N THR A 19 -16.60 49.49 -0.73
CA THR A 19 -15.72 48.32 -0.55
C THR A 19 -16.51 47.07 -0.16
N LYS A 20 -17.50 47.18 0.72
CA LYS A 20 -18.42 46.07 1.04
C LYS A 20 -19.18 45.58 -0.19
N SER A 21 -19.69 46.50 -1.01
CA SER A 21 -20.41 46.16 -2.24
C SER A 21 -19.52 45.40 -3.24
N ILE A 22 -18.27 45.86 -3.43
CA ILE A 22 -17.29 45.20 -4.29
C ILE A 22 -16.95 43.79 -3.77
N TRP A 23 -16.73 43.65 -2.47
CA TRP A 23 -16.50 42.34 -1.84
C TRP A 23 -17.68 41.38 -2.00
N GLN A 24 -18.91 41.90 -1.89
CA GLN A 24 -20.11 41.10 -2.10
C GLN A 24 -20.19 40.59 -3.55
N LEU A 25 -19.90 41.46 -4.52
CA LEU A 25 -19.86 41.11 -5.94
C LEU A 25 -18.76 40.10 -6.26
N GLU A 26 -17.56 40.28 -5.72
CA GLU A 26 -16.44 39.35 -5.92
C GLU A 26 -16.72 37.97 -5.29
N LYS A 27 -17.37 37.96 -4.12
CA LYS A 27 -17.85 36.73 -3.47
C LYS A 27 -18.87 35.98 -4.32
N GLU A 28 -19.85 36.67 -4.92
CA GLU A 28 -20.89 36.05 -5.75
C GLU A 28 -20.39 35.62 -7.13
N GLN A 29 -19.55 36.42 -7.78
CA GLN A 29 -19.19 36.22 -9.19
C GLN A 29 -17.91 35.42 -9.40
N ARG A 30 -16.93 35.50 -8.48
CA ARG A 30 -15.64 34.82 -8.61
C ARG A 30 -15.49 33.68 -7.63
N ILE A 31 -15.82 33.92 -6.36
CA ILE A 31 -15.59 32.92 -5.31
C ILE A 31 -16.64 31.81 -5.44
N LYS A 32 -17.95 32.09 -5.30
CA LYS A 32 -19.00 31.05 -5.33
C LYS A 32 -18.98 30.11 -6.53
N PRO A 33 -18.70 30.54 -7.77
CA PRO A 33 -18.64 29.63 -8.92
C PRO A 33 -17.36 28.78 -8.96
N SER A 34 -16.27 29.24 -8.32
CA SER A 34 -14.99 28.52 -8.21
C SER A 34 -14.95 27.54 -7.05
N LEU A 35 -15.99 27.55 -6.21
CA LEU A 35 -16.08 26.73 -5.01
C LEU A 35 -16.63 25.34 -5.39
N TRP A 36 -15.69 24.39 -5.60
CA TRP A 36 -15.84 22.91 -5.53
C TRP A 36 -16.63 22.39 -4.30
N TRP A 37 -17.02 23.28 -3.40
CA TRP A 37 -17.74 23.05 -2.15
C TRP A 37 -19.14 22.49 -2.30
N ARG A 38 -19.88 22.78 -3.39
CA ARG A 38 -21.20 22.14 -3.60
C ARG A 38 -21.06 20.65 -3.88
N GLU A 39 -20.06 20.26 -4.66
CA GLU A 39 -19.77 18.86 -4.98
C GLU A 39 -19.24 18.10 -3.75
N VAL A 40 -18.38 18.74 -2.95
CA VAL A 40 -17.89 18.18 -1.68
C VAL A 40 -18.99 18.02 -0.64
N ALA A 41 -19.87 19.01 -0.48
CA ALA A 41 -20.97 18.93 0.48
C ALA A 41 -22.02 17.87 0.09
N LEU A 42 -22.35 17.75 -1.20
CA LEU A 42 -23.26 16.71 -1.71
C LEU A 42 -22.69 15.31 -1.54
N SER A 43 -21.38 15.12 -1.76
CA SER A 43 -20.74 13.80 -1.58
C SER A 43 -20.65 13.36 -0.11
N GLN A 44 -20.58 14.29 0.85
CA GLN A 44 -20.64 13.99 2.28
C GLN A 44 -22.07 13.68 2.77
N ALA A 45 -23.09 14.37 2.26
CA ALA A 45 -24.49 14.13 2.64
C ALA A 45 -24.98 12.72 2.26
N THR A 46 -24.39 12.09 1.25
CA THR A 46 -24.67 10.71 0.86
C THR A 46 -24.05 9.63 1.77
N GLN A 47 -23.27 9.98 2.80
CA GLN A 47 -22.61 9.02 3.70
C GLN A 47 -23.25 8.88 5.08
N SER A 48 -24.57 9.01 5.21
CA SER A 48 -25.25 8.81 6.50
C SER A 48 -26.37 7.78 6.44
N SER A 49 -26.03 6.50 6.67
CA SER A 49 -26.67 5.70 7.72
C SER A 49 -26.02 4.31 7.86
N ASN A 50 -25.65 3.97 9.10
CA ASN A 50 -25.48 2.64 9.70
C ASN A 50 -24.06 2.06 9.84
N ASN A 51 -23.42 2.34 10.99
CA ASN A 51 -23.16 1.38 12.08
C ASN A 51 -21.98 1.84 12.96
N GLN A 52 -22.22 1.85 14.28
CA GLN A 52 -21.38 2.44 15.33
C GLN A 52 -20.29 1.48 15.83
N THR A 53 -19.04 1.95 15.92
CA THR A 53 -18.07 1.76 17.03
C THR A 53 -16.85 2.69 16.82
N PRO A 54 -16.10 3.08 17.88
CA PRO A 54 -15.81 4.48 18.21
C PRO A 54 -15.07 5.23 17.11
N GLN A 55 -15.77 6.25 16.64
CA GLN A 55 -15.54 6.94 15.40
C GLN A 55 -14.46 8.00 15.55
N THR A 56 -13.56 8.05 14.57
CA THR A 56 -12.87 9.29 14.22
C THR A 56 -13.94 10.38 14.03
N PRO A 57 -13.87 11.51 14.75
CA PRO A 57 -14.92 12.53 14.64
C PRO A 57 -15.01 13.05 13.20
N ALA A 58 -16.24 13.19 12.71
CA ALA A 58 -16.52 13.76 11.40
C ALA A 58 -15.86 15.14 11.26
N LEU A 59 -15.23 15.39 10.11
CA LEU A 59 -14.37 16.56 9.84
C LEU A 59 -15.07 17.92 10.02
N SER A 60 -16.40 17.95 9.94
CA SER A 60 -17.24 19.14 10.17
C SER A 60 -18.69 18.80 9.87
N ASN A 61 -19.65 19.39 10.61
CA ASN A 61 -21.04 19.50 10.14
C ASN A 61 -21.10 20.65 9.12
N LEU A 62 -20.66 20.40 7.89
CA LEU A 62 -20.73 21.38 6.80
C LEU A 62 -22.16 21.44 6.27
N SER A 63 -22.81 22.59 6.46
CA SER A 63 -24.10 22.89 5.84
C SER A 63 -23.92 23.39 4.40
N ALA A 64 -24.85 23.00 3.52
CA ALA A 64 -24.88 23.36 2.10
C ALA A 64 -25.04 24.89 1.85
N ASP A 65 -25.36 25.67 2.89
CA ASP A 65 -25.47 27.13 2.84
C ASP A 65 -24.13 27.86 3.09
N GLY A 66 -23.03 27.11 3.24
CA GLY A 66 -21.68 27.68 3.41
C GLY A 66 -21.42 28.25 4.81
N LYS A 67 -22.29 27.99 5.79
CA LYS A 67 -22.03 28.29 7.20
C LYS A 67 -21.39 27.08 7.86
N ALA A 68 -20.06 27.12 8.00
CA ALA A 68 -19.34 26.15 8.82
C ALA A 68 -19.51 26.54 10.29
N TRP A 69 -20.28 25.75 11.03
CA TRP A 69 -20.30 25.83 12.48
C TRP A 69 -19.29 24.80 12.99
N PHE A 70 -18.17 25.29 13.52
CA PHE A 70 -17.12 24.53 14.23
C PHE A 70 -16.21 23.66 13.34
N ILE A 71 -15.04 24.21 13.00
CA ILE A 71 -13.86 23.39 12.69
C ILE A 71 -13.29 22.95 14.04
N HIS A 72 -13.34 21.66 14.37
CA HIS A 72 -12.79 21.18 15.64
C HIS A 72 -11.25 21.31 15.60
N PRO A 73 -10.61 22.16 16.43
CA PRO A 73 -9.18 22.43 16.31
C PRO A 73 -8.31 21.18 16.47
N VAL A 74 -8.76 20.19 17.25
CA VAL A 74 -8.10 18.88 17.41
C VAL A 74 -8.05 18.09 16.09
N SER A 75 -9.08 18.17 15.26
CA SER A 75 -9.14 17.47 13.96
C SER A 75 -8.23 18.11 12.89
N VAL A 76 -8.00 19.43 12.99
CA VAL A 76 -7.03 20.15 12.17
C VAL A 76 -5.60 19.86 12.66
N MET A 77 -5.36 19.84 13.97
CA MET A 77 -4.06 19.49 14.53
C MET A 77 -3.67 18.03 14.24
N GLY A 78 -4.62 17.10 14.17
CA GLY A 78 -4.37 15.72 13.73
C GLY A 78 -3.88 15.59 12.28
N ARG A 79 -4.06 16.61 11.43
CA ARG A 79 -3.43 16.69 10.09
C ARG A 79 -2.01 17.23 10.12
N PHE A 80 -1.60 17.92 11.19
CA PHE A 80 -0.27 18.52 11.35
C PHE A 80 0.65 17.70 12.26
N ILE A 81 0.11 16.74 13.02
CA ILE A 81 0.91 15.78 13.78
C ILE A 81 1.11 14.54 12.88
N SER A 82 2.28 14.45 12.24
CA SER A 82 2.77 13.16 11.73
C SER A 82 2.70 12.17 12.90
N PRO A 83 1.99 11.03 12.80
CA PRO A 83 1.70 10.15 13.94
C PRO A 83 2.93 9.53 14.62
N GLY A 84 4.14 9.96 14.25
CA GLY A 84 5.40 9.46 14.77
C GLY A 84 5.56 7.98 14.45
N ILE A 85 5.11 7.56 13.26
CA ILE A 85 5.25 6.19 12.77
C ILE A 85 5.91 6.19 11.40
N VAL A 86 6.87 5.29 11.24
CA VAL A 86 7.49 5.06 9.93
C VAL A 86 6.44 4.48 8.98
N THR A 87 6.21 5.16 7.87
CA THR A 87 5.13 4.83 6.92
C THR A 87 5.69 4.50 5.54
N TYR A 88 5.26 3.36 5.00
CA TYR A 88 5.45 3.01 3.60
C TYR A 88 4.31 3.57 2.77
N HIS A 89 4.66 4.40 1.80
CA HIS A 89 3.79 4.90 0.76
C HIS A 89 4.07 4.13 -0.53
N ILE A 90 3.09 3.33 -0.94
CA ILE A 90 3.15 2.48 -2.12
C ILE A 90 2.26 3.12 -3.19
N TYR A 91 2.82 3.42 -4.35
CA TYR A 91 2.10 4.12 -5.41
C TYR A 91 1.75 3.14 -6.53
N HIS A 92 0.59 3.36 -7.15
CA HIS A 92 0.10 2.54 -8.26
C HIS A 92 1.05 2.48 -9.48
N ASP A 93 2.00 3.40 -9.60
CA ASP A 93 3.00 3.43 -10.67
C ASP A 93 4.22 2.53 -10.40
N GLY A 94 4.31 1.91 -9.22
CA GLY A 94 5.42 1.05 -8.81
C GLY A 94 6.46 1.76 -7.93
N LYS A 95 6.30 3.05 -7.65
CA LYS A 95 7.14 3.78 -6.68
C LYS A 95 6.82 3.35 -5.26
N ILE A 96 7.83 3.24 -4.40
CA ILE A 96 7.67 3.03 -2.97
C ILE A 96 8.57 4.00 -2.19
N GLU A 97 7.99 4.70 -1.23
CA GLU A 97 8.69 5.61 -0.34
C GLU A 97 8.50 5.16 1.12
N ARG A 98 9.57 5.22 1.91
CA ARG A 98 9.55 5.00 3.36
C ARG A 98 9.80 6.32 4.06
N HIS A 99 8.74 6.87 4.65
CA HIS A 99 8.76 8.12 5.39
C HIS A 99 9.11 7.86 6.84
N ILE A 100 10.18 8.50 7.31
CA ILE A 100 10.71 8.37 8.67
C ILE A 100 10.50 9.71 9.37
N PRO A 101 9.60 9.79 10.36
CA PRO A 101 9.37 11.03 11.10
C PRO A 101 10.56 11.35 12.00
N GLU A 102 10.78 12.65 12.29
CA GLU A 102 11.81 13.10 13.23
C GLU A 102 11.70 12.40 14.60
N ASN A 103 10.47 12.24 15.09
CA ASN A 103 10.18 11.64 16.38
C ASN A 103 9.22 10.47 16.20
N ILE A 104 9.66 9.27 16.60
CA ILE A 104 8.83 8.07 16.61
C ILE A 104 8.12 7.95 17.96
N ASN A 105 6.79 7.88 17.95
CA ASN A 105 5.99 7.69 19.16
C ASN A 105 6.31 6.31 19.77
N THR A 106 6.39 6.25 21.11
CA THR A 106 6.71 5.05 21.87
C THR A 106 5.83 3.85 21.50
N GLU A 107 4.55 4.07 21.21
CA GLU A 107 3.60 3.01 20.82
C GLU A 107 3.87 2.38 19.43
N TYR A 108 4.72 3.03 18.61
CA TYR A 108 5.05 2.64 17.24
C TYR A 108 6.52 2.29 17.01
N LYS A 109 7.35 2.25 18.07
CA LYS A 109 8.81 1.98 17.95
C LYS A 109 9.16 0.70 17.17
N ASN A 110 8.32 -0.32 17.26
CA ASN A 110 8.49 -1.61 16.59
C ASN A 110 7.44 -1.87 15.50
N LYS A 111 6.83 -0.83 14.94
CA LYS A 111 5.75 -0.96 13.96
C LYS A 111 6.01 -0.18 12.68
N TYR A 112 5.48 -0.69 11.58
CA TYR A 112 5.42 0.01 10.30
C TYR A 112 3.98 0.16 9.84
N LYS A 113 3.66 1.34 9.30
CA LYS A 113 2.38 1.59 8.63
C LYS A 113 2.55 1.39 7.12
N TYR A 114 1.55 0.78 6.48
CA TYR A 114 1.52 0.61 5.02
C TYR A 114 0.30 1.31 4.44
N VAL A 115 0.54 2.18 3.46
CA VAL A 115 -0.48 2.96 2.75
C VAL A 115 -0.27 2.81 1.26
N TYR A 116 -1.33 2.51 0.54
CA TYR A 116 -1.34 2.50 -0.92
C TYR A 116 -2.08 3.71 -1.48
N HIS A 117 -1.52 4.31 -2.52
CA HIS A 117 -2.07 5.43 -3.28
C HIS A 117 -2.50 4.95 -4.66
N ASP A 118 -3.81 4.93 -4.91
CA ASP A 118 -4.34 4.46 -6.19
C ASP A 118 -4.21 5.53 -7.30
N LYS A 119 -4.55 5.13 -8.53
CA LYS A 119 -4.52 6.00 -9.71
C LYS A 119 -5.48 7.21 -9.64
N ASN A 120 -6.48 7.14 -8.75
CA ASN A 120 -7.47 8.19 -8.54
C ASN A 120 -7.11 9.06 -7.31
N SER A 121 -5.89 8.92 -6.77
CA SER A 121 -5.42 9.60 -5.56
C SER A 121 -6.22 9.24 -4.29
N ASN A 122 -6.88 8.09 -4.26
CA ASN A 122 -7.47 7.56 -3.04
C ASN A 122 -6.39 6.95 -2.14
N PHE A 123 -6.60 7.09 -0.83
CA PHE A 123 -5.73 6.54 0.21
C PHE A 123 -6.29 5.22 0.75
N HIS A 124 -5.44 4.20 0.74
CA HIS A 124 -5.74 2.87 1.22
C HIS A 124 -4.81 2.52 2.39
N GLN A 125 -5.28 2.68 3.63
CA GLN A 125 -4.55 2.19 4.80
C GLN A 125 -4.66 0.67 4.86
N LEU A 126 -3.55 -0.03 4.62
CA LEU A 126 -3.51 -1.49 4.54
C LEU A 126 -3.33 -2.11 5.91
N GLY A 127 -2.56 -1.45 6.78
CA GLY A 127 -2.42 -1.82 8.19
C GLY A 127 -1.22 -1.20 8.86
N ILE A 128 -1.09 -1.53 10.15
CA ILE A 128 0.09 -1.24 10.98
C ILE A 128 0.54 -2.57 11.55
N TYR A 129 1.79 -2.96 11.27
CA TYR A 129 2.28 -4.28 11.63
C TYR A 129 3.55 -4.18 12.46
N GLU A 130 3.61 -5.04 13.48
CA GLU A 130 4.79 -5.21 14.31
C GLU A 130 5.87 -5.98 13.55
N PHE A 131 7.13 -5.61 13.79
CA PHE A 131 8.28 -6.35 13.28
C PHE A 131 9.11 -6.91 14.42
N ILE A 132 9.74 -8.05 14.14
CA ILE A 132 10.86 -8.56 14.95
C ILE A 132 12.18 -8.12 14.33
N ILE A 133 13.19 -7.94 15.18
CA ILE A 133 14.55 -7.59 14.77
C ILE A 133 15.42 -8.83 14.84
N ILE A 134 16.16 -9.10 13.77
CA ILE A 134 17.17 -10.15 13.73
C ILE A 134 18.51 -9.60 13.27
N LYS A 135 19.61 -10.26 13.67
CA LYS A 135 20.94 -9.96 13.13
C LYS A 135 21.07 -10.52 11.70
N ASN A 136 21.59 -9.71 10.78
CA ASN A 136 21.83 -10.12 9.40
C ASN A 136 23.03 -11.05 9.30
N LYS A 137 22.78 -12.36 9.24
CA LYS A 137 23.81 -13.40 9.06
C LYS A 137 24.48 -13.37 7.68
N TYR A 138 23.93 -12.61 6.73
CA TYR A 138 24.34 -12.60 5.32
C TYR A 138 24.97 -11.26 4.90
N LEU A 139 25.23 -10.36 5.85
CA LEU A 139 25.80 -9.05 5.59
C LEU A 139 27.19 -9.12 4.93
N SER A 140 27.97 -10.16 5.19
CA SER A 140 29.31 -10.35 4.61
C SER A 140 29.31 -10.67 3.11
N ARG A 141 28.15 -11.01 2.52
CA ARG A 141 28.06 -11.28 1.09
C ARG A 141 28.36 -10.03 0.27
N SER A 142 29.14 -10.18 -0.80
CA SER A 142 29.45 -9.09 -1.72
C SER A 142 28.23 -8.59 -2.49
N ASP A 143 27.29 -9.49 -2.82
CA ASP A 143 26.10 -9.17 -3.61
C ASP A 143 24.99 -8.44 -2.83
N LYS A 144 25.07 -8.39 -1.50
CA LYS A 144 24.11 -7.73 -0.59
C LYS A 144 22.63 -8.08 -0.87
N ARG A 145 22.36 -9.24 -1.48
CA ARG A 145 21.00 -9.66 -1.91
C ARG A 145 20.03 -9.92 -0.76
N TYR A 146 20.53 -10.06 0.46
CA TYR A 146 19.74 -10.36 1.65
C TYR A 146 19.81 -9.23 2.68
N GLY A 147 19.90 -7.99 2.20
CA GLY A 147 20.02 -6.79 3.02
C GLY A 147 21.46 -6.32 3.21
N ASN A 148 21.60 -4.99 3.31
CA ASN A 148 22.87 -4.29 3.49
C ASN A 148 23.02 -3.67 4.89
N THR A 149 22.08 -3.93 5.79
CA THR A 149 22.08 -3.45 7.19
C THR A 149 22.47 -4.56 8.16
N GLU A 150 22.98 -4.19 9.33
CA GLU A 150 23.31 -5.14 10.40
C GLU A 150 22.08 -5.85 10.96
N TYR A 151 20.95 -5.14 10.99
CA TYR A 151 19.69 -5.66 11.50
C TYR A 151 18.63 -5.71 10.40
N ILE A 152 17.86 -6.80 10.39
CA ILE A 152 16.73 -7.01 9.49
C ILE A 152 15.45 -6.98 10.30
N HIS A 153 14.45 -6.30 9.74
CA HIS A 153 13.12 -6.22 10.33
C HIS A 153 12.21 -7.16 9.54
N LEU A 154 11.67 -8.14 10.23
CA LEU A 154 10.79 -9.16 9.66
C LEU A 154 9.39 -9.00 10.21
N ILE A 155 8.39 -9.16 9.34
CA ILE A 155 6.97 -9.09 9.68
C ILE A 155 6.37 -10.48 9.44
N ASP A 156 5.59 -10.95 10.41
CA ASP A 156 4.87 -12.22 10.33
C ASP A 156 3.63 -12.06 9.44
N LEU A 157 3.60 -12.75 8.31
CA LEU A 157 2.50 -12.71 7.34
C LEU A 157 1.18 -13.27 7.89
N ARG A 158 1.20 -13.97 9.03
CA ARG A 158 -0.01 -14.44 9.72
C ARG A 158 -0.75 -13.30 10.42
N GLU A 159 -0.02 -12.27 10.85
CA GLU A 159 -0.55 -11.07 11.51
C GLU A 159 -0.94 -9.96 10.50
N VAL A 160 -0.51 -10.12 9.24
CA VAL A 160 -0.85 -9.19 8.17
C VAL A 160 -2.31 -9.38 7.74
N THR A 161 -3.02 -8.28 7.50
CA THR A 161 -4.42 -8.30 7.06
C THR A 161 -4.56 -9.03 5.73
N GLN A 162 -5.08 -10.26 5.76
CA GLN A 162 -5.12 -11.17 4.62
C GLN A 162 -6.20 -10.89 3.58
N LYS A 163 -7.17 -10.02 3.89
CA LYS A 163 -8.22 -9.60 2.96
C LYS A 163 -8.42 -8.09 3.05
N TYR A 164 -8.49 -7.44 1.90
CA TYR A 164 -8.79 -6.02 1.78
C TYR A 164 -9.82 -5.81 0.68
N GLU A 165 -10.70 -4.82 0.86
CA GLU A 165 -11.63 -4.37 -0.18
C GLU A 165 -12.07 -2.93 0.12
N LYS A 166 -11.74 -1.99 -0.77
CA LYS A 166 -12.17 -0.58 -0.69
C LYS A 166 -11.99 0.10 -2.05
N TYR A 167 -12.93 0.97 -2.43
CA TYR A 167 -12.88 1.76 -3.67
C TYR A 167 -12.60 0.91 -4.93
N GLY A 168 -13.15 -0.31 -5.00
CA GLY A 168 -12.98 -1.22 -6.13
C GLY A 168 -11.64 -1.98 -6.17
N LEU A 169 -10.70 -1.65 -5.29
CA LEU A 169 -9.49 -2.42 -5.06
C LEU A 169 -9.72 -3.45 -3.97
N LYS A 170 -9.20 -4.65 -4.18
CA LYS A 170 -9.27 -5.78 -3.28
C LYS A 170 -8.03 -6.65 -3.42
N TYR A 171 -7.71 -7.33 -2.34
CA TYR A 171 -6.85 -8.49 -2.42
C TYR A 171 -7.30 -9.52 -1.40
N ARG A 172 -6.91 -10.77 -1.64
CA ARG A 172 -6.87 -11.77 -0.58
C ARG A 172 -5.67 -12.68 -0.81
N PHE A 173 -4.92 -12.90 0.26
CA PHE A 173 -3.81 -13.86 0.23
C PHE A 173 -3.85 -14.83 1.41
N ASN A 174 -3.04 -15.87 1.32
CA ASN A 174 -2.78 -16.82 2.40
C ASN A 174 -1.27 -17.11 2.47
N VAL A 175 -0.78 -17.43 3.66
CA VAL A 175 0.55 -18.03 3.86
C VAL A 175 0.40 -19.37 4.57
N ASP A 176 1.01 -20.41 4.03
CA ASP A 176 0.93 -21.77 4.55
C ASP A 176 2.25 -22.52 4.35
N SER A 177 3.25 -22.15 5.14
CA SER A 177 4.57 -22.75 5.15
C SER A 177 4.66 -23.90 6.17
N ASN A 178 4.93 -25.13 5.72
CA ASN A 178 5.28 -26.27 6.58
C ASN A 178 6.65 -26.14 7.29
N GLN A 179 7.46 -25.15 6.92
CA GLN A 179 8.79 -24.89 7.49
C GLN A 179 8.87 -23.59 8.31
N GLU A 180 7.73 -23.11 8.81
CA GLU A 180 7.65 -21.87 9.60
C GLU A 180 8.18 -20.60 8.89
N ARG A 181 8.22 -20.62 7.55
CA ARG A 181 8.71 -19.52 6.70
C ARG A 181 7.69 -18.39 6.54
N TYR A 182 7.05 -17.96 7.63
CA TYR A 182 5.97 -16.96 7.62
C TYR A 182 6.46 -15.51 7.53
N PHE A 183 7.76 -15.27 7.52
CA PHE A 183 8.32 -13.95 7.75
C PHE A 183 8.84 -13.30 6.47
N MET A 184 8.37 -12.08 6.21
CA MET A 184 8.75 -11.26 5.07
C MET A 184 9.52 -10.01 5.55
N ASN A 185 10.46 -9.52 4.73
CA ASN A 185 11.14 -8.27 5.03
C ASN A 185 10.17 -7.08 4.95
N ARG A 186 10.38 -6.06 5.79
CA ARG A 186 9.56 -4.82 5.79
C ARG A 186 9.41 -4.16 4.41
N ASP A 187 10.47 -4.18 3.60
CA ASP A 187 10.51 -3.55 2.27
C ASP A 187 9.80 -4.44 1.23
N THR A 188 10.03 -5.76 1.29
CA THR A 188 9.36 -6.69 0.37
C THR A 188 7.86 -6.84 0.67
N LEU A 189 7.42 -6.60 1.91
CA LEU A 189 6.00 -6.53 2.23
C LEU A 189 5.31 -5.32 1.56
N ALA A 190 5.99 -4.17 1.49
CA ALA A 190 5.46 -3.00 0.76
C ALA A 190 5.23 -3.34 -0.71
N SER A 191 6.21 -4.02 -1.32
CA SER A 191 6.15 -4.48 -2.71
C SER A 191 5.09 -5.55 -2.94
N PHE A 192 4.91 -6.46 -1.99
CA PHE A 192 3.87 -7.46 -2.03
C PHE A 192 2.47 -6.83 -2.05
N PHE A 193 2.23 -5.83 -1.19
CA PHE A 193 0.97 -5.08 -1.21
C PHE A 193 0.71 -4.37 -2.55
N GLY A 194 1.73 -3.69 -3.10
CA GLY A 194 1.63 -3.04 -4.39
C GLY A 194 1.25 -4.02 -5.50
N ALA A 195 1.93 -5.17 -5.56
CA ALA A 195 1.65 -6.20 -6.55
C ALA A 195 0.23 -6.79 -6.40
N MET A 196 -0.23 -7.06 -5.16
CA MET A 196 -1.57 -7.60 -4.92
C MET A 196 -2.68 -6.66 -5.38
N LEU A 197 -2.52 -5.35 -5.11
CA LEU A 197 -3.49 -4.33 -5.50
C LEU A 197 -3.46 -4.03 -7.00
N GLU A 198 -2.30 -4.19 -7.66
CA GLU A 198 -2.18 -4.08 -9.12
C GLU A 198 -3.07 -5.09 -9.83
N VAL A 199 -3.04 -6.35 -9.39
CA VAL A 199 -3.76 -7.45 -10.07
C VAL A 199 -5.18 -7.66 -9.55
N ASN A 200 -5.51 -7.15 -8.36
CA ASN A 200 -6.85 -7.21 -7.79
C ASN A 200 -7.39 -8.65 -7.56
N PHE A 201 -6.49 -9.60 -7.29
CA PHE A 201 -6.80 -11.03 -7.14
C PHE A 201 -7.10 -11.43 -5.69
N THR A 202 -7.89 -12.50 -5.50
CA THR A 202 -8.38 -12.94 -4.17
C THR A 202 -8.01 -14.37 -3.79
N ASP A 203 -7.05 -14.94 -4.51
CA ASP A 203 -6.65 -16.34 -4.51
C ASP A 203 -5.13 -16.51 -4.55
N ILE A 204 -4.38 -15.49 -4.12
CA ILE A 204 -2.92 -15.54 -4.01
C ILE A 204 -2.53 -16.38 -2.79
N SER A 205 -1.60 -17.31 -2.94
CA SER A 205 -1.17 -18.18 -1.84
C SER A 205 0.35 -18.33 -1.84
N CYS A 206 0.95 -18.31 -0.65
CA CYS A 206 2.40 -18.26 -0.44
C CYS A 206 2.87 -19.45 0.40
N ASN A 207 3.85 -20.21 -0.12
CA ASN A 207 4.50 -21.32 0.59
C ASN A 207 5.58 -20.84 1.59
N GLY A 208 5.82 -19.52 1.67
CA GLY A 208 6.69 -18.87 2.63
C GLY A 208 7.85 -18.06 2.02
N PHE A 209 8.52 -17.28 2.88
CA PHE A 209 9.63 -16.38 2.56
C PHE A 209 10.87 -16.63 3.41
N SER A 210 10.75 -16.60 4.73
CA SER A 210 11.85 -16.94 5.66
C SER A 210 11.30 -17.28 7.04
N THR A 211 12.08 -17.98 7.85
CA THR A 211 11.72 -18.24 9.26
C THR A 211 11.83 -16.95 10.10
N GLY A 212 11.33 -16.99 11.34
CA GLY A 212 11.48 -15.87 12.29
C GLY A 212 12.94 -15.52 12.63
N LYS A 213 13.90 -16.36 12.24
CA LYS A 213 15.34 -16.10 12.39
C LYS A 213 16.02 -15.65 11.08
N GLY A 214 15.24 -15.40 10.02
CA GLY A 214 15.71 -15.02 8.70
C GLY A 214 16.33 -16.17 7.91
N GLU A 215 16.07 -17.42 8.30
CA GLU A 215 16.62 -18.61 7.66
C GLU A 215 15.70 -19.13 6.56
N SER A 216 16.27 -19.89 5.64
CA SER A 216 15.60 -20.34 4.42
C SER A 216 14.85 -21.67 4.53
N GLY A 217 14.93 -22.35 5.68
CA GLY A 217 14.47 -23.74 5.80
C GLY A 217 15.27 -24.67 4.87
N VAL A 218 14.59 -25.53 4.12
CA VAL A 218 15.18 -26.42 3.10
C VAL A 218 15.59 -25.68 1.82
N SER A 219 15.01 -24.49 1.58
CA SER A 219 15.42 -23.63 0.46
C SER A 219 16.83 -23.09 0.72
N LYS A 220 17.56 -22.75 -0.34
CA LYS A 220 18.91 -22.16 -0.24
C LYS A 220 18.91 -20.61 -0.25
N SER A 221 17.82 -19.98 -0.68
CA SER A 221 17.78 -18.54 -1.00
C SER A 221 16.78 -17.71 -0.19
N HIS A 222 15.86 -18.35 0.53
CA HIS A 222 14.78 -17.75 1.34
C HIS A 222 15.26 -17.02 2.61
N LYS A 223 16.25 -16.16 2.46
CA LYS A 223 17.00 -15.54 3.54
C LYS A 223 16.48 -14.14 3.81
N ASN A 224 16.34 -13.81 5.09
CA ASN A 224 15.94 -12.49 5.56
C ASN A 224 14.65 -11.94 4.92
N GLY A 225 13.76 -12.81 4.42
CA GLY A 225 12.46 -12.44 3.87
C GLY A 225 12.48 -11.70 2.53
N TYR A 226 13.60 -11.73 1.79
CA TYR A 226 13.71 -11.06 0.49
C TYR A 226 13.19 -11.91 -0.68
N HIS A 227 13.29 -13.22 -0.57
CA HIS A 227 12.87 -14.19 -1.57
C HIS A 227 11.73 -15.04 -1.01
N GLY A 228 10.85 -15.55 -1.88
CA GLY A 228 9.68 -16.29 -1.45
C GLY A 228 9.09 -17.16 -2.55
N ASP A 229 8.20 -18.06 -2.14
CA ASP A 229 7.53 -19.01 -3.03
C ASP A 229 6.02 -18.70 -3.07
N PHE A 230 5.47 -18.45 -4.24
CA PHE A 230 4.04 -18.33 -4.49
C PHE A 230 3.50 -19.57 -5.21
N LYS A 231 2.28 -19.98 -4.88
CA LYS A 231 1.57 -21.02 -5.64
C LYS A 231 1.16 -20.46 -6.99
N TYR A 232 1.27 -21.28 -8.04
CA TYR A 232 0.76 -20.92 -9.36
C TYR A 232 -0.76 -20.73 -9.32
N LEU A 233 -1.25 -19.72 -10.04
CA LEU A 233 -2.67 -19.38 -10.14
C LEU A 233 -3.41 -20.40 -11.00
N ARG A 234 -4.61 -20.76 -10.56
CA ARG A 234 -5.46 -21.77 -11.19
C ARG A 234 -6.68 -21.11 -11.85
N LYS A 235 -7.15 -21.71 -12.94
CA LYS A 235 -8.32 -21.21 -13.71
C LYS A 235 -9.61 -21.15 -12.88
N ASP A 236 -9.73 -22.01 -11.87
CA ASP A 236 -10.89 -22.06 -10.98
C ASP A 236 -10.89 -20.93 -9.93
N LYS A 237 -9.80 -20.16 -9.84
CA LYS A 237 -9.63 -18.99 -8.97
C LYS A 237 -9.88 -19.29 -7.48
N LYS A 238 -9.68 -20.54 -7.06
CA LYS A 238 -9.83 -20.93 -5.66
C LYS A 238 -8.56 -20.60 -4.89
N LEU A 239 -8.73 -20.10 -3.66
CA LEU A 239 -7.63 -19.91 -2.74
C LEU A 239 -7.24 -21.25 -2.11
N TYR A 240 -6.23 -21.90 -2.68
CA TYR A 240 -5.70 -23.18 -2.19
C TYR A 240 -4.81 -23.00 -0.95
N LYS A 241 -5.06 -23.85 0.04
CA LYS A 241 -4.41 -23.84 1.35
C LYS A 241 -3.96 -25.25 1.74
N GLY A 242 -2.93 -25.31 2.58
CA GLY A 242 -2.34 -26.54 3.10
C GLY A 242 -1.22 -27.10 2.22
N GLU A 243 -0.50 -28.04 2.80
CA GLU A 243 0.53 -28.82 2.12
C GLU A 243 -0.05 -29.59 0.91
N GLY A 244 0.75 -29.74 -0.15
CA GLY A 244 0.35 -30.47 -1.35
C GLY A 244 -0.68 -29.76 -2.24
N SER A 245 -1.19 -28.59 -1.85
CA SER A 245 -2.21 -27.86 -2.63
C SER A 245 -1.67 -27.01 -3.78
N SER A 246 -0.35 -27.00 -3.98
CA SER A 246 0.29 -26.28 -5.06
C SER A 246 0.06 -26.95 -6.41
N LEU A 247 -0.34 -26.18 -7.42
CA LEU A 247 -0.49 -26.68 -8.80
C LEU A 247 0.88 -27.09 -9.36
N ASN A 248 1.01 -28.35 -9.78
CA ASN A 248 2.11 -28.81 -10.61
C ASN A 248 1.82 -28.51 -12.10
N ILE A 249 2.46 -27.48 -12.67
CA ILE A 249 2.20 -27.03 -14.05
C ILE A 249 2.84 -27.93 -15.11
N ARG A 250 3.77 -28.81 -14.72
CA ARG A 250 4.31 -29.84 -15.60
C ARG A 250 3.32 -30.99 -15.80
N LEU A 251 2.67 -31.42 -14.72
CA LEU A 251 1.71 -32.53 -14.74
C LEU A 251 0.31 -32.10 -15.15
N ASN A 252 -0.12 -30.91 -14.71
CA ASN A 252 -1.48 -30.39 -14.93
C ASN A 252 -1.46 -29.00 -15.61
N PRO A 253 -0.79 -28.82 -16.77
CA PRO A 253 -0.68 -27.51 -17.43
C PRO A 253 -2.04 -26.91 -17.82
N GLY A 254 -3.06 -27.76 -18.03
CA GLY A 254 -4.42 -27.31 -18.37
C GLY A 254 -5.12 -26.53 -17.25
N GLU A 255 -4.68 -26.65 -16.00
CA GLU A 255 -5.27 -25.98 -14.83
C GLU A 255 -4.66 -24.59 -14.57
N LEU A 256 -3.48 -24.30 -15.14
CA LEU A 256 -2.77 -23.03 -14.99
C LEU A 256 -3.55 -21.89 -15.65
N ASP A 257 -3.79 -20.81 -14.89
CA ASP A 257 -4.33 -19.57 -15.45
C ASP A 257 -3.19 -18.70 -15.96
N VAL A 258 -2.76 -18.95 -17.20
CA VAL A 258 -1.57 -18.32 -17.82
C VAL A 258 -1.66 -16.80 -17.82
N ASP A 259 -2.81 -16.25 -18.23
CA ASP A 259 -2.98 -14.79 -18.35
C ASP A 259 -2.85 -14.11 -17.00
N ARG A 260 -3.54 -14.64 -15.98
CA ARG A 260 -3.45 -14.11 -14.61
C ARG A 260 -2.08 -14.34 -14.01
N GLN A 261 -1.44 -15.48 -14.29
CA GLN A 261 -0.11 -15.78 -13.79
C GLN A 261 0.92 -14.79 -14.36
N ASN A 262 0.84 -14.43 -15.64
CA ASN A 262 1.70 -13.42 -16.23
C ASN A 262 1.43 -12.03 -15.66
N GLN A 263 0.16 -11.63 -15.49
CA GLN A 263 -0.19 -10.38 -14.79
C GLN A 263 0.40 -10.32 -13.38
N TRP A 264 0.36 -11.43 -12.65
CA TRP A 264 0.93 -11.54 -11.31
C TRP A 264 2.46 -11.40 -11.31
N ILE A 265 3.15 -12.08 -12.22
CA ILE A 265 4.59 -11.97 -12.36
C ILE A 265 5.00 -10.54 -12.75
N ASP A 266 4.31 -9.93 -13.71
CA ASP A 266 4.62 -8.57 -14.16
C ASP A 266 4.43 -7.55 -13.03
N ALA A 267 3.38 -7.74 -12.20
CA ALA A 267 3.17 -6.93 -10.99
C ALA A 267 4.30 -7.12 -9.97
N LEU A 268 4.72 -8.36 -9.70
CA LEU A 268 5.87 -8.63 -8.83
C LEU A 268 7.16 -7.98 -9.37
N TYR A 269 7.36 -7.99 -10.68
CA TYR A 269 8.50 -7.35 -11.34
C TYR A 269 8.46 -5.83 -11.16
N LYS A 270 7.31 -5.21 -11.48
CA LYS A 270 7.06 -3.77 -11.31
C LYS A 270 7.39 -3.31 -9.88
N PHE A 271 6.98 -4.09 -8.88
CA PHE A 271 7.18 -3.75 -7.47
C PHE A 271 8.51 -4.24 -6.87
N GLY A 272 9.39 -4.90 -7.63
CA GLY A 272 10.82 -4.94 -7.28
C GLY A 272 11.52 -6.28 -7.28
N TRP A 273 10.83 -7.40 -7.52
CA TRP A 273 11.55 -8.66 -7.77
C TRP A 273 12.04 -8.70 -9.22
N THR A 274 13.36 -8.66 -9.40
CA THR A 274 13.93 -8.53 -10.75
C THR A 274 14.22 -9.86 -11.43
N ASN A 275 14.05 -10.98 -10.72
CA ASN A 275 14.19 -12.31 -11.30
C ASN A 275 13.17 -13.29 -10.69
N MET A 276 12.75 -14.26 -11.51
CA MET A 276 11.83 -15.31 -11.10
C MET A 276 12.34 -16.67 -11.55
N LEU A 277 12.20 -17.66 -10.68
CA LEU A 277 12.42 -19.07 -11.01
C LEU A 277 11.08 -19.78 -11.13
N GLY A 278 10.97 -20.62 -12.14
CA GLY A 278 9.75 -21.35 -12.45
C GLY A 278 10.02 -22.54 -13.36
N TRP A 279 8.95 -23.05 -13.95
CA TRP A 279 9.01 -24.14 -14.91
C TRP A 279 8.28 -23.76 -16.19
N SER A 280 8.57 -24.49 -17.27
CA SER A 280 7.78 -24.39 -18.48
C SER A 280 6.43 -25.08 -18.31
N TYR A 281 5.52 -24.90 -19.26
CA TYR A 281 4.31 -25.71 -19.34
C TYR A 281 4.05 -26.11 -20.78
N THR A 282 3.43 -27.28 -20.97
CA THR A 282 3.16 -27.82 -22.30
C THR A 282 1.66 -27.88 -22.56
N LEU A 283 1.19 -27.21 -23.60
CA LEU A 283 -0.20 -27.29 -24.05
C LEU A 283 -0.22 -27.77 -25.50
N LYS A 284 -1.01 -28.81 -25.78
CA LYS A 284 -1.17 -29.40 -27.13
C LYS A 284 0.18 -29.73 -27.82
N GLY A 285 1.18 -30.13 -27.04
CA GLY A 285 2.51 -30.50 -27.54
C GLY A 285 3.51 -29.34 -27.68
N GLU A 286 3.07 -28.09 -27.48
CA GLU A 286 3.94 -26.92 -27.54
C GLU A 286 4.39 -26.49 -26.14
N LYS A 287 5.68 -26.14 -25.99
CA LYS A 287 6.32 -25.73 -24.75
C LYS A 287 6.33 -24.20 -24.64
N TYR A 288 5.89 -23.68 -23.50
CA TYR A 288 5.80 -22.26 -23.23
C TYR A 288 6.49 -21.89 -21.91
N PHE A 289 6.83 -20.61 -21.78
CA PHE A 289 7.33 -20.01 -20.55
C PHE A 289 6.40 -18.89 -20.09
N LEU A 290 6.30 -18.74 -18.77
CA LEU A 290 5.67 -17.56 -18.17
C LEU A 290 6.62 -16.36 -18.28
N ASN A 291 6.07 -15.16 -18.15
CA ASN A 291 6.87 -13.93 -18.18
C ASN A 291 8.01 -13.98 -17.16
N HIS A 292 9.12 -13.31 -17.47
CA HIS A 292 10.30 -13.21 -16.60
C HIS A 292 10.93 -14.54 -16.14
N ILE A 293 10.53 -15.69 -16.71
CA ILE A 293 11.11 -17.02 -16.44
C ILE A 293 11.83 -17.49 -17.72
N PRO A 294 13.13 -17.24 -17.87
CA PRO A 294 13.84 -17.51 -19.13
C PRO A 294 14.13 -18.99 -19.36
N LYS A 295 14.06 -19.82 -18.31
CA LYS A 295 14.35 -21.26 -18.35
C LYS A 295 13.72 -22.00 -17.18
N GLU A 296 13.63 -23.32 -17.35
CA GLU A 296 13.23 -24.24 -16.28
C GLU A 296 14.26 -24.23 -15.15
N THR A 297 13.77 -24.19 -13.91
CA THR A 297 14.59 -24.32 -12.72
C THR A 297 14.13 -25.53 -11.91
N THR A 298 15.06 -26.46 -11.63
CA THR A 298 14.78 -27.72 -10.93
C THR A 298 13.89 -27.52 -9.71
N ASN A 299 12.82 -28.31 -9.59
CA ASN A 299 11.83 -28.30 -8.51
C ASN A 299 10.92 -27.04 -8.44
N HIS A 300 10.85 -26.24 -9.50
CA HIS A 300 9.95 -25.06 -9.56
C HIS A 300 8.72 -25.30 -10.46
N ASP A 301 8.40 -26.56 -10.72
CA ASP A 301 7.20 -27.00 -11.45
C ASP A 301 5.92 -26.88 -10.63
N HIS A 302 6.02 -26.62 -9.33
CA HIS A 302 4.87 -26.48 -8.44
C HIS A 302 4.81 -25.15 -7.69
N HIS A 303 5.68 -24.18 -7.99
CA HIS A 303 5.60 -22.83 -7.41
C HIS A 303 6.41 -21.83 -8.24
N LEU A 304 6.02 -20.57 -8.15
CA LEU A 304 6.80 -19.42 -8.61
C LEU A 304 7.73 -18.98 -7.48
N HIS A 305 9.03 -18.91 -7.73
CA HIS A 305 9.98 -18.35 -6.78
C HIS A 305 10.39 -16.95 -7.19
N VAL A 306 10.22 -15.99 -6.29
CA VAL A 306 10.69 -14.61 -6.50
C VAL A 306 12.06 -14.41 -5.88
N GLU A 307 12.99 -13.82 -6.63
CA GLU A 307 14.34 -13.54 -6.16
C GLU A 307 14.91 -12.23 -6.71
N TYR A 308 16.08 -11.85 -6.20
CA TYR A 308 16.82 -10.65 -6.60
C TYR A 308 15.96 -9.39 -6.44
N TYR A 309 15.48 -9.19 -5.22
CA TYR A 309 14.77 -7.99 -4.87
C TYR A 309 15.68 -6.76 -5.05
N ASP A 310 15.18 -5.74 -5.74
CA ASP A 310 15.86 -4.47 -5.93
C ASP A 310 15.95 -3.73 -4.58
N MET A 311 17.14 -3.75 -3.98
CA MET A 311 17.44 -3.09 -2.71
C MET A 311 17.27 -1.57 -2.75
N LYS A 312 17.11 -0.96 -3.93
CA LYS A 312 16.83 0.47 -4.12
C LYS A 312 15.36 0.77 -4.40
N LYS A 313 14.49 -0.25 -4.47
CA LYS A 313 13.06 -0.09 -4.76
C LYS A 313 12.36 0.85 -3.78
N VAL A 314 12.75 0.79 -2.52
CA VAL A 314 12.21 1.66 -1.46
C VAL A 314 13.11 2.86 -1.28
N LYS A 315 12.60 4.05 -1.60
CA LYS A 315 13.28 5.31 -1.35
C LYS A 315 13.01 5.78 0.08
N GLU A 316 14.04 6.02 0.87
CA GLU A 316 13.87 6.64 2.19
C GLU A 316 13.66 8.16 2.07
N ILE A 317 12.69 8.66 2.83
CA ILE A 317 12.39 10.07 3.01
C ILE A 317 12.44 10.35 4.52
N LYS A 318 13.32 11.25 4.93
CA LYS A 318 13.37 11.75 6.31
C LYS A 318 12.59 13.06 6.35
N GLU A 319 11.60 13.12 7.24
CA GLU A 319 10.78 14.32 7.45
C GLU A 319 11.47 15.31 8.37
#